data_AF-A0A8T3WQW1-F1
#
_entry.id   AF-A0A8T3WQW1-F1
#
_cell.length_a   1.000
_cell.length_b   1.000
_cell.length_c   1.000
_cell.angle_alpha   90.00
_cell.angle_beta   90.00
_cell.angle_gamma   90.00
#
_symmetry.space_group_name_H-M   'P 1'
#
loop_
_entity.id
_entity.type
_entity.pdbx_description
1 polymer ?
#
loop_
_entity_poly.entity_id
_entity_poly.type
_entity_poly.pdbx_seq_one_letter_code
_entity_poly.pdbx_strand_id
1 'polypeptide(L)'
;MRIVFSKKKQYELFNEYKNLKNCTWRALSKTFNIDWRTTRHLRDGEFTLSSYIFEQMISEFPELKKFENFIVDKRDDNWGSKKGWKLALKTIRKKLKNDVSYRNKWIEKCKVGGANNIKLGPIKNWEIGFRNIGRRRFIGPKGEKMFTKSEYELAKYFNENKIPYVYEPKLEINGRNYFPDFKIRGFLIERCGLVSKNYFISLNRKLKDYNKLKKKVIIVMPKRMRDPILKNVKIPKNFIQVIEDDNLTQLRETIGEYIGM
;
A
#
# COMPACT_ATOMS: atom_id res chain seq x y z
N MET A 1 0.58 4.60 20.00
CA MET A 1 1.74 5.24 20.66
C MET A 1 2.74 4.15 21.04
N ARG A 2 4.03 4.47 21.12
CA ARG A 2 5.10 3.53 21.50
C ARG A 2 5.67 3.88 22.86
N ILE A 3 5.79 2.88 23.72
CA ILE A 3 6.30 3.00 25.08
C ILE A 3 7.77 2.56 25.07
N VAL A 4 8.62 3.35 25.70
CA VAL A 4 10.03 3.01 25.94
C VAL A 4 10.21 2.75 27.43
N PHE A 5 10.65 1.55 27.76
CA PHE A 5 10.97 1.18 29.13
C PHE A 5 12.45 1.44 29.42
N SER A 6 12.78 1.62 30.70
CA SER A 6 14.16 1.54 31.18
C SER A 6 14.76 0.16 30.89
N LYS A 7 16.09 0.09 30.90
CA LYS A 7 16.86 -1.09 30.48
C LYS A 7 16.36 -2.36 31.20
N LYS A 8 16.11 -3.44 30.43
CA LYS A 8 15.59 -4.75 30.87
C LYS A 8 14.15 -4.77 31.39
N LYS A 9 13.50 -3.64 31.70
CA LYS A 9 12.14 -3.65 32.26
C LYS A 9 11.06 -4.14 31.29
N GLN A 10 11.24 -3.93 29.99
CA GLN A 10 10.36 -4.54 28.99
C GLN A 10 10.46 -6.07 28.96
N TYR A 11 11.66 -6.62 29.15
CA TYR A 11 11.88 -8.08 29.22
C TYR A 11 11.23 -8.67 30.47
N GLU A 12 11.41 -8.03 31.63
CA GLU A 12 10.77 -8.42 32.89
C GLU A 12 9.25 -8.42 32.78
N LEU A 13 8.65 -7.37 32.20
CA LEU A 13 7.21 -7.30 31.92
C LEU A 13 6.71 -8.49 31.09
N PHE A 14 7.40 -8.80 29.98
CA PHE A 14 7.00 -9.92 29.11
C PHE A 14 7.15 -11.28 29.80
N ASN A 15 8.19 -11.46 30.62
CA ASN A 15 8.38 -12.68 31.40
C ASN A 15 7.26 -12.86 32.43
N GLU A 16 6.92 -11.79 33.16
CA GLU A 16 5.88 -11.83 34.18
C GLU A 16 4.52 -12.13 33.55
N TYR A 17 4.15 -11.42 32.47
CA TYR A 17 2.90 -11.70 31.74
C TYR A 17 2.85 -13.13 31.18
N LYS A 18 3.96 -13.64 30.64
CA LYS A 18 4.04 -15.05 30.17
C LYS A 18 3.77 -16.04 31.30
N ASN A 19 4.36 -15.79 32.47
CA ASN A 19 4.23 -16.67 33.64
C ASN A 19 2.79 -16.63 34.19
N LEU A 20 2.20 -15.44 34.31
CA LEU A 20 0.80 -15.26 34.73
C LEU A 20 -0.18 -15.98 33.78
N LYS A 21 0.06 -15.88 32.47
CA LYS A 21 -0.75 -16.57 31.44
C LYS A 21 -0.45 -18.08 31.33
N ASN A 22 0.56 -18.58 32.05
CA ASN A 22 1.07 -19.95 32.01
C ASN A 22 1.21 -20.49 30.58
N CYS A 23 1.90 -19.74 29.71
CA CYS A 23 1.96 -20.05 28.28
C CYS A 23 3.39 -20.06 27.72
N THR A 24 3.54 -20.59 26.51
CA THR A 24 4.82 -20.52 25.78
C THR A 24 4.97 -19.19 25.04
N TRP A 25 6.19 -18.80 24.68
CA TRP A 25 6.43 -17.61 23.86
C TRP A 25 5.69 -17.63 22.50
N ARG A 26 5.50 -18.81 21.91
CA ARG A 26 4.73 -18.95 20.66
C ARG A 26 3.23 -18.77 20.86
N ALA A 27 2.69 -19.22 22.00
CA ALA A 27 1.29 -18.95 22.35
C ALA A 27 1.09 -17.45 22.64
N LEU A 28 2.08 -16.82 23.26
CA LEU A 28 2.08 -15.39 23.53
C LEU A 28 2.04 -14.56 22.25
N SER A 29 2.78 -14.93 21.19
CA SER A 29 2.73 -14.21 19.92
C SER A 29 1.35 -14.24 19.26
N LYS A 30 0.64 -15.37 19.37
CA LYS A 30 -0.75 -15.51 18.90
C LYS A 30 -1.72 -14.61 19.67
N THR A 31 -1.52 -14.46 20.99
CA THR A 31 -2.33 -13.59 21.85
C THR A 31 -2.35 -12.14 21.37
N PHE A 32 -1.20 -11.64 20.92
CA PHE A 32 -1.06 -10.28 20.40
C PHE A 32 -1.28 -10.18 18.89
N ASN A 33 -1.62 -11.27 18.22
CA ASN A 33 -1.74 -11.36 16.77
C ASN A 33 -0.50 -10.80 16.03
N ILE A 34 0.69 -11.17 16.49
CA ILE A 34 1.98 -10.79 15.88
C ILE A 34 2.85 -12.04 15.63
N ASP A 35 3.80 -11.91 14.71
CA ASP A 35 4.75 -12.99 14.45
C ASP A 35 5.71 -13.21 15.63
N TRP A 36 6.19 -14.45 15.78
CA TRP A 36 7.03 -14.81 16.91
C TRP A 36 8.36 -14.04 16.97
N ARG A 37 8.93 -13.64 15.81
CA ARG A 37 10.19 -12.87 15.77
C ARG A 37 9.93 -11.48 16.31
N THR A 38 8.82 -10.85 15.93
CA THR A 38 8.40 -9.57 16.49
C THR A 38 8.16 -9.67 18.00
N THR A 39 7.53 -10.74 18.49
CA THR A 39 7.40 -10.96 19.95
C THR A 39 8.76 -11.06 20.64
N ARG A 40 9.74 -11.76 20.03
CA ARG A 40 11.11 -11.84 20.56
C ARG A 40 11.78 -10.47 20.60
N HIS A 41 11.75 -9.69 19.52
CA HIS A 41 12.34 -8.36 19.47
C HIS A 41 11.68 -7.39 20.45
N LEU A 42 10.37 -7.51 20.66
CA LEU A 42 9.67 -6.79 21.72
C LEU A 42 10.15 -7.24 23.09
N ARG A 43 10.14 -8.54 23.41
CA ARG A 43 10.62 -9.06 24.69
C ARG A 43 12.05 -8.58 25.01
N ASP A 44 12.95 -8.65 24.05
CA ASP A 44 14.37 -8.31 24.24
C ASP A 44 14.63 -6.79 24.28
N GLY A 45 13.59 -5.97 24.10
CA GLY A 45 13.69 -4.50 24.12
C GLY A 45 14.35 -3.90 22.87
N GLU A 46 14.56 -4.71 21.82
CA GLU A 46 15.06 -4.24 20.53
C GLU A 46 14.02 -3.37 19.82
N PHE A 47 12.73 -3.69 20.00
CA PHE A 47 11.60 -2.90 19.51
C PHE A 47 10.86 -2.22 20.66
N THR A 48 10.45 -0.97 20.44
CA THR A 48 9.58 -0.25 21.39
C THR A 48 8.17 -0.85 21.41
N LEU A 49 7.65 -1.09 22.62
CA LEU A 49 6.34 -1.70 22.82
C LEU A 49 5.20 -0.77 22.36
N SER A 50 4.14 -1.33 21.77
CA SER A 50 2.92 -0.56 21.50
C SER A 50 2.14 -0.31 22.79
N SER A 51 1.64 0.91 23.01
CA SER A 51 0.79 1.21 24.17
C SER A 51 -0.42 0.28 24.24
N TYR A 52 -1.01 -0.07 23.09
CA TYR A 52 -2.11 -1.03 23.01
C TYR A 52 -1.77 -2.40 23.58
N ILE A 53 -0.58 -2.95 23.28
CA ILE A 53 -0.16 -4.26 23.81
C ILE A 53 0.04 -4.17 25.32
N PHE A 54 0.60 -3.07 25.80
CA PHE A 54 0.80 -2.86 27.23
C PHE A 54 -0.53 -2.71 27.99
N GLU A 55 -1.46 -1.91 27.46
CA GLU A 55 -2.81 -1.74 28.00
C GLU A 55 -3.58 -3.06 27.99
N GLN A 56 -3.45 -3.87 26.93
CA GLN A 56 -4.02 -5.21 26.88
C GLN A 56 -3.46 -6.11 27.98
N MET A 57 -2.14 -6.07 28.23
CA MET A 57 -1.52 -6.84 29.32
C MET A 57 -2.06 -6.44 30.69
N ILE A 58 -2.17 -5.13 30.96
CA ILE A 58 -2.69 -4.61 32.24
C ILE A 58 -4.18 -4.92 32.41
N SER A 59 -4.97 -4.84 31.33
CA SER A 59 -6.39 -5.17 31.37
C SER A 59 -6.65 -6.63 31.73
N GLU A 60 -5.72 -7.54 31.39
CA GLU A 60 -5.82 -8.95 31.72
C GLU A 60 -5.22 -9.26 33.10
N PHE A 61 -4.10 -8.62 33.46
CA PHE A 61 -3.41 -8.79 34.73
C PHE A 61 -3.05 -7.41 35.35
N PRO A 62 -3.93 -6.83 36.18
CA PRO A 62 -3.77 -5.49 36.74
C PRO A 62 -2.48 -5.27 37.54
N GLU A 63 -1.90 -6.31 38.13
CA GLU A 63 -0.63 -6.28 38.88
C GLU A 63 0.57 -5.82 38.02
N LEU A 64 0.48 -5.97 36.69
CA LEU A 64 1.50 -5.51 35.77
C LEU A 64 1.55 -3.98 35.63
N LYS A 65 0.56 -3.26 36.17
CA LYS A 65 0.54 -1.79 36.19
C LYS A 65 1.76 -1.19 36.89
N LYS A 66 2.39 -1.92 37.82
CA LYS A 66 3.67 -1.52 38.45
C LYS A 66 4.77 -1.18 37.43
N PHE A 67 4.70 -1.72 36.21
CA PHE A 67 5.67 -1.42 35.16
C PHE A 67 5.52 -0.02 34.53
N GLU A 68 4.43 0.70 34.78
CA GLU A 68 4.26 2.09 34.34
C GLU A 68 5.37 3.01 34.88
N ASN A 69 5.83 2.75 36.11
CA ASN A 69 6.90 3.51 36.76
C ASN A 69 8.27 3.37 36.07
N PHE A 70 8.42 2.38 35.18
CA PHE A 70 9.65 2.15 34.42
C PHE A 70 9.59 2.70 32.99
N ILE A 71 8.51 3.39 32.62
CA ILE A 71 8.39 4.05 31.32
C ILE A 71 9.22 5.32 31.34
N VAL A 72 10.24 5.38 30.49
CA VAL A 72 11.16 6.54 30.40
C VAL A 72 10.77 7.51 29.29
N ASP A 73 9.98 7.06 28.30
CA ASP A 73 9.58 7.89 27.16
C ASP A 73 8.31 7.31 26.48
N LYS A 74 7.54 8.18 25.83
CA LYS A 74 6.38 7.84 25.01
C LYS A 74 6.51 8.52 23.64
N ARG A 75 6.49 7.72 22.57
CA ARG A 75 6.75 8.17 21.20
C ARG A 75 5.56 7.95 20.29
N ASP A 76 5.45 8.76 19.24
CA ASP A 76 4.50 8.49 18.17
C ASP A 76 4.74 7.12 17.51
N ASP A 77 3.65 6.52 17.02
CA ASP A 77 3.79 5.40 16.11
C ASP A 77 4.60 5.80 14.86
N ASN A 78 5.39 4.86 14.36
CA ASN A 78 6.30 5.06 13.23
C ASN A 78 7.44 6.06 13.45
N TRP A 79 7.77 6.42 14.70
CA TRP A 79 8.90 7.33 15.00
C TRP A 79 10.24 6.85 14.40
N GLY A 80 10.56 5.56 14.57
CA GLY A 80 11.77 4.95 13.99
C GLY A 80 11.74 4.91 12.46
N SER A 81 10.58 4.58 11.87
CA SER A 81 10.37 4.60 10.41
C SER A 81 10.59 6.00 9.85
N LYS A 82 10.10 7.06 10.52
CA LYS A 82 10.25 8.48 10.11
C LYS A 82 11.72 8.92 10.00
N LYS A 83 12.60 8.41 10.87
CA LYS A 83 14.05 8.69 10.83
C LYS A 83 14.80 7.73 9.89
N GLY A 84 14.46 6.45 9.93
CA GLY A 84 15.06 5.39 9.11
C GLY A 84 14.84 5.60 7.62
N TRP A 85 13.66 6.05 7.19
CA TRP A 85 13.42 6.35 5.77
C TRP A 85 14.27 7.53 5.29
N LYS A 86 14.44 8.58 6.12
CA LYS A 86 15.26 9.74 5.76
C LYS A 86 16.73 9.36 5.63
N LEU A 87 17.23 8.53 6.55
CA LEU A 87 18.59 7.99 6.53
C LEU A 87 18.81 7.05 5.33
N ALA A 88 17.89 6.11 5.09
CA ALA A 88 17.95 5.22 3.93
C ALA A 88 17.93 6.01 2.61
N LEU A 89 17.06 7.02 2.48
CA LEU A 89 17.03 7.89 1.31
C LEU A 89 18.34 8.68 1.15
N LYS A 90 18.93 9.18 2.24
CA LYS A 90 20.23 9.87 2.20
C LYS A 90 21.34 8.93 1.72
N THR A 91 21.42 7.71 2.24
CA THR A 91 22.39 6.69 1.85
C THR A 91 22.22 6.29 0.38
N ILE A 92 20.98 6.10 -0.06
CA ILE A 92 20.68 5.73 -1.45
C ILE A 92 20.97 6.87 -2.40
N ARG A 93 20.64 8.12 -2.04
CA ARG A 93 21.04 9.30 -2.83
C ARG A 93 22.55 9.40 -2.97
N LYS A 94 23.30 9.12 -1.89
CA LYS A 94 24.77 9.09 -1.92
C LYS A 94 25.29 7.99 -2.85
N LYS A 95 24.75 6.77 -2.76
CA LYS A 95 25.10 5.66 -3.66
C LYS A 95 24.75 5.96 -5.12
N LEU A 96 23.54 6.46 -5.39
CA LEU A 96 23.14 6.85 -6.74
C LEU A 96 24.04 7.94 -7.32
N LYS A 97 24.54 8.90 -6.52
CA LYS A 97 25.45 9.96 -6.97
C LYS A 97 26.87 9.44 -7.23
N ASN A 98 27.38 8.54 -6.39
CA ASN A 98 28.80 8.21 -6.36
C ASN A 98 29.14 6.81 -6.89
N ASP A 99 28.17 5.91 -7.07
CA ASP A 99 28.38 4.53 -7.50
C ASP A 99 27.65 4.28 -8.82
N VAL A 100 28.42 4.25 -9.91
CA VAL A 100 27.92 4.06 -11.29
C VAL A 100 27.30 2.67 -11.46
N SER A 101 27.89 1.64 -10.86
CA SER A 101 27.37 0.26 -10.94
C SER A 101 26.03 0.14 -10.23
N TYR A 102 25.92 0.70 -9.03
CA TYR A 102 24.66 0.77 -8.30
C TYR A 102 23.60 1.56 -9.06
N ARG A 103 23.98 2.70 -9.68
CA ARG A 103 23.08 3.50 -10.53
C ARG A 103 22.56 2.70 -11.72
N ASN A 104 23.42 1.98 -12.44
CA ASN A 104 23.03 1.20 -13.60
C ASN A 104 22.10 0.04 -13.23
N LYS A 105 22.44 -0.75 -12.19
CA LYS A 105 21.55 -1.79 -11.65
C LYS A 105 20.19 -1.23 -11.21
N TRP A 106 20.19 -0.01 -10.67
CA TRP A 106 18.96 0.65 -10.26
C TRP A 106 18.10 1.08 -11.45
N ILE A 107 18.71 1.65 -12.49
CA ILE A 107 18.05 2.01 -13.75
C ILE A 107 17.41 0.78 -14.39
N GLU A 108 18.11 -0.35 -14.44
CA GLU A 108 17.57 -1.61 -14.94
C GLU A 108 16.35 -2.09 -14.14
N LYS A 109 16.43 -2.05 -12.80
CA LYS A 109 15.27 -2.38 -11.95
C LYS A 109 14.06 -1.49 -12.21
N CYS A 110 14.28 -0.20 -12.52
CA CYS A 110 13.20 0.73 -12.88
C CYS A 110 12.62 0.43 -14.27
N LYS A 111 13.43 0.04 -15.26
CA LYS A 111 12.95 -0.36 -16.60
C LYS A 111 12.01 -1.58 -16.53
N VAL A 112 12.37 -2.59 -15.74
CA VAL A 112 11.54 -3.80 -15.52
C VAL A 112 10.21 -3.50 -14.80
N GLY A 113 10.07 -2.33 -14.17
CA GLY A 113 8.84 -1.88 -13.49
C GLY A 113 7.83 -1.15 -14.38
N GLY A 114 7.97 -1.16 -15.71
CA GLY A 114 7.07 -0.45 -16.63
C GLY A 114 7.44 1.02 -16.90
N ALA A 115 8.55 1.51 -16.36
CA ALA A 115 9.01 2.89 -16.56
C ALA A 115 9.93 3.04 -17.79
N ASN A 116 9.53 2.49 -18.94
CA ASN A 116 10.38 2.48 -20.14
C ASN A 116 10.64 3.88 -20.74
N ASN A 117 9.89 4.92 -20.33
CA ASN A 117 9.95 6.26 -20.92
C ASN A 117 10.14 7.41 -19.91
N ILE A 118 10.66 7.16 -18.70
CA ILE A 118 11.03 8.26 -17.80
C ILE A 118 12.36 8.84 -18.29
N LYS A 119 12.31 9.88 -19.14
CA LYS A 119 13.40 10.86 -19.22
C LYS A 119 13.70 11.28 -17.78
N LEU A 120 14.95 11.11 -17.35
CA LEU A 120 15.45 11.33 -15.99
C LEU A 120 15.11 12.75 -15.51
N GLY A 121 13.90 12.93 -15.00
CA GLY A 121 13.48 14.17 -14.35
C GLY A 121 14.12 14.31 -12.98
N PRO A 122 14.05 15.51 -12.38
CA PRO A 122 14.71 15.84 -11.12
C PRO A 122 14.33 14.87 -9.99
N ILE A 123 15.23 14.75 -9.01
CA ILE A 123 15.25 13.83 -7.86
C ILE A 123 13.86 13.55 -7.21
N LYS A 124 12.90 14.48 -7.29
CA LYS A 124 11.49 14.29 -6.86
C LYS A 124 10.78 13.12 -7.54
N ASN A 125 11.03 12.85 -8.82
CA ASN A 125 10.42 11.71 -9.52
C ASN A 125 10.95 10.36 -9.01
N TRP A 126 12.15 10.35 -8.43
CA TRP A 126 12.82 9.13 -7.94
C TRP A 126 12.25 8.69 -6.59
N GLU A 127 11.79 9.62 -5.75
CA GLU A 127 11.17 9.31 -4.45
C GLU A 127 9.81 8.61 -4.59
N ILE A 128 9.05 8.94 -5.64
CA ILE A 128 7.77 8.31 -5.96
C ILE A 128 8.00 6.85 -6.38
N GLY A 129 9.00 6.60 -7.24
CA GLY A 129 9.43 5.25 -7.60
C GLY A 129 9.86 4.44 -6.37
N PHE A 130 10.60 5.06 -5.44
CA PHE A 130 11.07 4.41 -4.21
C PHE A 130 9.93 3.97 -3.28
N ARG A 131 8.87 4.78 -3.13
CA ARG A 131 7.67 4.39 -2.37
C ARG A 131 6.92 3.23 -3.00
N ASN A 132 7.06 3.03 -4.31
CA ASN A 132 6.26 2.10 -5.08
C ASN A 132 6.95 0.74 -5.32
N ILE A 133 8.29 0.69 -5.38
CA ILE A 133 9.06 -0.54 -5.65
C ILE A 133 8.83 -1.63 -4.58
N GLY A 134 8.71 -1.25 -3.30
CA GLY A 134 8.41 -2.22 -2.21
C GLY A 134 6.93 -2.59 -2.07
N ARG A 135 6.04 -1.99 -2.88
CA ARG A 135 4.58 -2.17 -2.78
C ARG A 135 4.02 -3.06 -3.88
N ARG A 136 4.74 -3.27 -4.98
CA ARG A 136 4.33 -4.17 -6.06
C ARG A 136 4.65 -5.61 -5.69
N ARG A 137 3.62 -6.39 -5.36
CA ARG A 137 3.75 -7.75 -4.80
C ARG A 137 3.36 -8.86 -5.77
N PHE A 138 2.71 -8.52 -6.88
CA PHE A 138 2.15 -9.48 -7.81
C PHE A 138 2.79 -9.34 -9.19
N ILE A 139 3.07 -10.47 -9.83
CA ILE A 139 3.56 -10.54 -11.22
C ILE A 139 2.36 -10.93 -12.09
N GLY A 140 1.98 -10.04 -13.00
CA GLY A 140 0.90 -10.22 -13.95
C GLY A 140 1.22 -11.20 -15.08
N PRO A 141 0.22 -11.59 -15.88
CA PRO A 141 0.37 -12.62 -16.91
C PRO A 141 1.40 -12.31 -18.00
N LYS A 142 1.71 -11.03 -18.26
CA LYS A 142 2.73 -10.61 -19.24
C LYS A 142 4.02 -10.13 -18.56
N GLY A 143 4.22 -10.51 -17.29
CA GLY A 143 5.38 -10.13 -16.49
C GLY A 143 5.27 -8.75 -15.83
N GLU A 144 4.11 -8.09 -15.89
CA GLU A 144 3.93 -6.77 -15.29
C GLU A 144 3.97 -6.83 -13.76
N LYS A 145 4.46 -5.78 -13.10
CA LYS A 145 4.48 -5.73 -11.63
C LYS A 145 3.30 -4.91 -11.11
N MET A 146 2.41 -5.54 -10.36
CA MET A 146 1.14 -4.96 -9.91
C MET A 146 1.13 -4.68 -8.41
N PHE A 147 0.41 -3.62 -8.00
CA PHE A 147 0.38 -3.17 -6.60
C PHE A 147 -0.53 -4.04 -5.74
N THR A 148 -1.68 -4.42 -6.29
CA THR A 148 -2.74 -5.07 -5.52
C THR A 148 -3.16 -6.40 -6.13
N LYS A 149 -3.70 -7.31 -5.29
CA LYS A 149 -4.19 -8.61 -5.76
C LYS A 149 -5.31 -8.46 -6.79
N SER A 150 -6.22 -7.50 -6.60
CA SER A 150 -7.32 -7.24 -7.53
C SER A 150 -6.85 -6.75 -8.91
N GLU A 151 -5.81 -5.90 -8.99
CA GLU A 151 -5.17 -5.59 -10.29
C GLU A 151 -4.66 -6.87 -10.97
N TYR A 152 -4.00 -7.74 -10.19
CA TYR A 152 -3.51 -9.02 -10.69
C TYR A 152 -4.64 -9.94 -11.19
N GLU A 153 -5.71 -10.13 -10.42
CA GLU A 153 -6.84 -10.97 -10.83
C GLU A 153 -7.53 -10.41 -12.08
N LEU A 154 -7.62 -9.08 -12.20
CA LEU A 154 -8.20 -8.42 -13.37
C LEU A 154 -7.34 -8.62 -14.62
N ALA A 155 -6.02 -8.47 -14.50
CA ALA A 155 -5.08 -8.73 -15.58
C ALA A 155 -5.07 -10.20 -16.01
N LYS A 156 -5.14 -11.12 -15.02
CA LYS A 156 -5.28 -12.56 -15.24
C LYS A 156 -6.56 -12.86 -16.03
N TYR A 157 -7.68 -12.29 -15.62
CA TYR A 157 -8.94 -12.44 -16.35
C TYR A 157 -8.84 -11.97 -17.81
N PHE A 158 -8.28 -10.79 -18.07
CA PHE A 158 -8.12 -10.30 -19.45
C PHE A 158 -7.25 -11.24 -20.28
N ASN A 159 -6.18 -11.77 -19.69
CA ASN A 159 -5.30 -12.70 -20.37
C ASN A 159 -5.98 -14.03 -20.70
N GLU A 160 -6.67 -14.64 -19.74
CA GLU A 160 -7.40 -15.91 -19.91
C GLU A 160 -8.48 -15.81 -21.01
N ASN A 161 -9.10 -14.64 -21.14
CA ASN A 161 -10.16 -14.39 -22.12
C ASN A 161 -9.64 -13.76 -23.43
N LYS A 162 -8.32 -13.71 -23.62
CA LYS A 162 -7.67 -13.13 -24.81
C LYS A 162 -8.09 -11.68 -25.09
N ILE A 163 -8.42 -10.92 -24.04
CA ILE A 163 -8.78 -9.50 -24.12
C ILE A 163 -7.49 -8.67 -24.15
N PRO A 164 -7.18 -7.94 -25.24
CA PRO A 164 -5.99 -7.11 -25.29
C PRO A 164 -6.09 -5.92 -24.31
N TYR A 165 -5.15 -5.85 -23.37
CA TYR A 165 -5.04 -4.76 -22.41
C TYR A 165 -3.63 -4.20 -22.35
N VAL A 166 -3.53 -2.95 -21.89
CA VAL A 166 -2.30 -2.27 -21.49
C VAL A 166 -2.38 -1.95 -20.00
N TYR A 167 -1.43 -2.44 -19.20
CA TYR A 167 -1.31 -2.09 -17.79
C TYR A 167 -0.56 -0.76 -17.62
N GLU A 168 -1.03 0.10 -16.71
CA GLU A 168 -0.47 1.43 -16.44
C GLU A 168 -0.12 2.28 -17.69
N PRO A 169 -1.04 2.43 -18.66
CA PRO A 169 -0.78 3.21 -19.86
C PRO A 169 -0.48 4.67 -19.50
N LYS A 170 0.65 5.20 -19.98
CA LYS A 170 0.95 6.63 -19.85
C LYS A 170 0.00 7.44 -20.73
N LEU A 171 -0.74 8.35 -20.12
CA LEU A 171 -1.58 9.35 -20.80
C LEU A 171 -1.06 10.75 -20.49
N GLU A 172 -0.86 11.56 -21.52
CA GLU A 172 -0.52 12.97 -21.35
C GLU A 172 -1.72 13.84 -21.69
N ILE A 173 -2.18 14.65 -20.73
CA ILE A 173 -3.37 15.51 -20.87
C ILE A 173 -3.02 16.89 -20.30
N ASN A 174 -3.01 17.92 -21.14
CA ASN A 174 -2.66 19.30 -20.76
C ASN A 174 -1.31 19.38 -19.99
N GLY A 175 -0.27 18.71 -20.49
CA GLY A 175 1.05 18.67 -19.87
C GLY A 175 1.15 17.88 -18.56
N ARG A 176 0.10 17.14 -18.17
CA ARG A 176 0.09 16.26 -16.99
C ARG A 176 0.10 14.80 -17.42
N ASN A 177 0.89 14.00 -16.70
CA ASN A 177 0.94 12.56 -16.88
C ASN A 177 -0.04 11.84 -15.96
N TYR A 178 -0.82 10.94 -16.54
CA TYR A 178 -1.73 10.04 -15.86
C TYR A 178 -1.39 8.59 -16.19
N PHE A 179 -1.65 7.71 -15.21
CA PHE A 179 -1.46 6.28 -15.32
C PHE A 179 -2.72 5.63 -14.75
N PRO A 180 -3.77 5.43 -15.58
CA PRO A 180 -4.88 4.54 -15.24
C PRO A 180 -4.34 3.14 -14.97
N ASP A 181 -5.07 2.30 -14.25
CA ASP A 181 -4.58 0.94 -13.96
C ASP A 181 -4.55 0.08 -15.22
N PHE A 182 -5.61 0.18 -16.05
CA PHE A 182 -5.66 -0.52 -17.34
C PHE A 182 -6.24 0.35 -18.45
N LYS A 183 -5.87 0.04 -19.69
CA LYS A 183 -6.59 0.45 -20.90
C LYS A 183 -6.96 -0.78 -21.71
N ILE A 184 -8.22 -0.86 -22.09
CA ILE A 184 -8.77 -1.92 -22.94
C ILE A 184 -9.48 -1.25 -24.09
N ARG A 185 -8.97 -1.45 -25.31
CA ARG A 185 -9.49 -0.77 -26.50
C ARG A 185 -9.58 0.76 -26.26
N GLY A 186 -10.79 1.32 -26.30
CA GLY A 186 -11.10 2.74 -26.06
C GLY A 186 -11.38 3.12 -24.60
N PHE A 187 -11.45 2.15 -23.69
CA PHE A 187 -11.82 2.34 -22.29
C PHE A 187 -10.58 2.49 -21.38
N LEU A 188 -10.71 3.33 -20.37
CA LEU A 188 -9.76 3.42 -19.26
C LEU A 188 -10.38 2.77 -18.03
N ILE A 189 -9.59 2.00 -17.28
CA ILE A 189 -10.02 1.39 -16.02
C ILE A 189 -9.20 1.99 -14.89
N GLU A 190 -9.90 2.45 -13.84
CA GLU A 190 -9.29 2.98 -12.63
C GLU A 190 -9.87 2.26 -11.41
N ARG A 191 -9.00 1.62 -10.64
CA ARG A 191 -9.36 0.92 -9.41
C ARG A 191 -9.34 1.88 -8.23
N CYS A 192 -10.39 1.87 -7.43
CA CYS A 192 -10.54 2.69 -6.23
C CYS A 192 -10.57 1.85 -4.97
N GLY A 193 -9.53 1.97 -4.13
CA GLY A 193 -9.40 1.20 -2.88
C GLY A 193 -9.34 2.01 -1.59
N LEU A 194 -9.33 3.35 -1.65
CA LEU A 194 -9.11 4.20 -0.47
C LEU A 194 -10.26 5.19 -0.26
N VAL A 195 -10.72 5.32 1.00
CA VAL A 195 -11.64 6.38 1.43
C VAL A 195 -10.82 7.50 2.06
N SER A 196 -10.61 8.59 1.32
CA SER A 196 -10.18 9.84 1.95
C SER A 196 -10.64 11.04 1.13
N LYS A 197 -10.84 12.19 1.78
CA LYS A 197 -11.22 13.45 1.11
C LYS A 197 -10.22 13.81 0.00
N ASN A 198 -8.93 13.68 0.28
CA ASN A 198 -7.86 13.97 -0.69
C ASN A 198 -7.88 12.99 -1.87
N TYR A 199 -8.22 11.72 -1.63
CA TYR A 199 -8.38 10.73 -2.69
C TYR A 199 -9.50 11.14 -3.66
N PHE A 200 -10.68 11.50 -3.16
CA PHE A 200 -11.79 11.93 -4.01
C PHE A 200 -11.50 13.21 -4.79
N ILE A 201 -10.79 14.17 -4.19
CA ILE A 201 -10.35 15.38 -4.91
C ILE A 201 -9.42 15.00 -6.08
N SER A 202 -8.46 14.11 -5.82
CA SER A 202 -7.53 13.65 -6.85
C SER A 202 -8.24 12.87 -7.96
N LEU A 203 -9.15 11.96 -7.60
CA LEU A 203 -9.94 11.16 -8.54
C LEU A 203 -10.84 12.05 -9.41
N ASN A 204 -11.56 13.00 -8.81
CA ASN A 204 -12.37 13.97 -9.56
C ASN A 204 -11.54 14.74 -10.58
N ARG A 205 -10.33 15.17 -10.21
CA ARG A 205 -9.43 15.87 -11.13
C ARG A 205 -8.98 14.97 -12.28
N LYS A 206 -8.56 13.72 -11.98
CA LYS A 206 -8.19 12.72 -13.01
C LYS A 206 -9.32 12.52 -14.01
N LEU A 207 -10.51 12.22 -13.50
CA LEU A 207 -11.67 11.90 -14.32
C LEU A 207 -12.16 13.09 -15.16
N LYS A 208 -12.08 14.33 -14.64
CA LYS A 208 -12.34 15.54 -15.44
C LYS A 208 -11.36 15.67 -16.60
N ASP A 209 -10.09 15.34 -16.40
CA ASP A 209 -9.10 15.35 -17.47
C ASP A 209 -9.30 14.18 -18.45
N TYR A 210 -9.68 12.99 -17.97
CA TYR A 210 -10.06 11.87 -18.84
C TYR A 210 -11.26 12.22 -19.73
N ASN A 211 -12.23 12.99 -19.23
CA ASN A 211 -13.40 13.41 -20.00
C ASN A 211 -13.04 14.25 -21.23
N LYS A 212 -11.94 15.01 -21.16
CA LYS A 212 -11.42 15.77 -22.32
C LYS A 212 -10.93 14.86 -23.45
N LEU A 213 -10.51 13.63 -23.13
CA LEU A 213 -10.12 12.63 -24.12
C LEU A 213 -11.32 11.95 -24.79
N LYS A 214 -12.56 12.24 -24.36
CA LYS A 214 -13.79 11.56 -24.80
C LYS A 214 -13.71 10.03 -24.65
N LYS A 215 -12.90 9.53 -23.70
CA LYS A 215 -12.75 8.09 -23.42
C LYS A 215 -13.60 7.69 -22.23
N LYS A 216 -14.45 6.67 -22.40
CA LYS A 216 -15.23 6.11 -21.28
C LYS A 216 -14.29 5.58 -20.20
N VAL A 217 -14.64 5.82 -18.94
CA VAL A 217 -13.88 5.37 -17.78
C VAL A 217 -14.71 4.38 -16.98
N ILE A 218 -14.12 3.23 -16.67
CA ILE A 218 -14.68 2.23 -15.78
C ILE A 218 -13.98 2.37 -14.44
N ILE A 219 -14.74 2.62 -13.39
CA ILE A 219 -14.24 2.67 -12.02
C ILE A 219 -14.58 1.35 -11.34
N VAL A 220 -13.54 0.62 -10.95
CA VAL A 220 -13.67 -0.64 -10.20
C VAL A 220 -13.43 -0.35 -8.73
N MET A 221 -14.34 -0.71 -7.84
CA MET A 221 -14.24 -0.37 -6.42
C MET A 221 -14.91 -1.43 -5.53
N PRO A 222 -14.49 -1.67 -4.28
CA PRO A 222 -15.26 -2.49 -3.34
C PRO A 222 -16.70 -1.96 -3.15
N LYS A 223 -17.68 -2.82 -2.90
CA LYS A 223 -19.10 -2.41 -2.75
C LYS A 223 -19.33 -1.28 -1.76
N ARG A 224 -18.65 -1.35 -0.60
CA ARG A 224 -18.65 -0.33 0.44
C ARG A 224 -18.19 1.07 -0.02
N MET A 225 -17.56 1.18 -1.20
CA MET A 225 -17.09 2.44 -1.78
C MET A 225 -18.10 3.09 -2.71
N ARG A 226 -19.17 2.40 -3.11
CA ARG A 226 -20.15 2.89 -4.09
C ARG A 226 -20.77 4.19 -3.65
N ASP A 227 -21.43 4.22 -2.49
CA ASP A 227 -22.11 5.43 -2.02
C ASP A 227 -21.14 6.59 -1.77
N PRO A 228 -19.97 6.40 -1.13
CA PRO A 228 -18.95 7.43 -1.05
C PRO A 228 -18.54 7.99 -2.41
N ILE A 229 -18.34 7.15 -3.43
CA ILE A 229 -17.94 7.62 -4.76
C ILE A 229 -19.08 8.35 -5.45
N LEU A 230 -20.28 7.79 -5.47
CA LEU A 230 -21.45 8.42 -6.08
C LEU A 230 -21.80 9.77 -5.43
N LYS A 231 -21.59 9.89 -4.12
CA LYS A 231 -21.81 11.14 -3.37
C LYS A 231 -20.74 12.20 -3.65
N ASN A 232 -19.48 11.80 -3.82
CA ASN A 232 -18.34 12.73 -3.88
C ASN A 232 -17.77 12.98 -5.28
N VAL A 233 -18.10 12.15 -6.27
CA VAL A 233 -17.62 12.28 -7.66
C VAL A 233 -18.68 12.95 -8.53
N LYS A 234 -18.37 14.16 -9.02
CA LYS A 234 -19.34 15.06 -9.69
C LYS A 234 -19.35 14.95 -11.22
N ILE A 235 -19.18 13.77 -11.79
CA ILE A 235 -18.93 13.61 -13.23
C ILE A 235 -20.13 12.93 -13.89
N PRO A 236 -20.48 13.27 -15.15
CA PRO A 236 -21.69 12.76 -15.80
C PRO A 236 -21.75 11.24 -15.79
N LYS A 237 -22.92 10.68 -15.43
CA LYS A 237 -23.14 9.23 -15.34
C LYS A 237 -22.79 8.50 -16.65
N ASN A 238 -22.98 9.16 -17.79
CA ASN A 238 -22.73 8.60 -19.13
C ASN A 238 -21.23 8.37 -19.42
N PHE A 239 -20.36 8.93 -18.58
CA PHE A 239 -18.91 8.87 -18.71
C PHE A 239 -18.26 7.82 -17.79
N ILE A 240 -18.96 7.44 -16.72
CA ILE A 240 -18.42 6.60 -15.64
C ILE A 240 -19.30 5.37 -15.45
N GLN A 241 -18.72 4.20 -15.67
CA GLN A 241 -19.26 2.92 -15.18
C GLN A 241 -18.69 2.67 -13.79
N VAL A 242 -19.54 2.32 -12.82
CA VAL A 242 -19.09 1.88 -11.49
C VAL A 242 -19.33 0.38 -11.36
N ILE A 243 -18.27 -0.37 -11.09
CA ILE A 243 -18.34 -1.82 -10.88
C ILE A 243 -17.83 -2.18 -9.49
N GLU A 244 -18.58 -3.03 -8.79
CA GLU A 244 -18.26 -3.50 -7.46
C GLU A 244 -17.29 -4.70 -7.52
N ASP A 245 -16.15 -4.63 -6.83
CA ASP A 245 -15.05 -5.61 -6.81
C ASP A 245 -15.31 -6.77 -5.82
N ASP A 246 -16.55 -6.91 -5.32
CA ASP A 246 -16.92 -7.97 -4.38
C ASP A 246 -17.23 -9.29 -5.10
N ASN A 247 -17.49 -9.22 -6.42
CA ASN A 247 -17.68 -10.37 -7.27
C ASN A 247 -16.98 -10.16 -8.62
N LEU A 248 -15.77 -10.70 -8.74
CA LEU A 248 -15.00 -10.66 -9.98
C LEU A 248 -15.82 -11.19 -11.16
N THR A 249 -16.70 -12.17 -10.98
CA THR A 249 -17.57 -12.69 -12.05
C THR A 249 -18.49 -11.61 -12.65
N GLN A 250 -19.07 -10.75 -11.82
CA GLN A 250 -19.92 -9.66 -12.30
C GLN A 250 -19.11 -8.58 -13.04
N LEU A 251 -17.86 -8.35 -12.62
CA LEU A 251 -16.91 -7.49 -13.33
C LEU A 251 -16.55 -8.08 -14.71
N ARG A 252 -16.48 -9.40 -14.83
CA ARG A 252 -16.24 -10.12 -16.10
C ARG A 252 -17.39 -9.94 -17.06
N GLU A 253 -18.62 -10.22 -16.62
CA GLU A 253 -19.85 -10.08 -17.43
C GLU A 253 -20.03 -8.63 -17.88
N THR A 254 -19.91 -7.69 -16.95
CA THR A 254 -20.06 -6.25 -17.28
C THR A 254 -18.97 -5.78 -18.23
N ILE A 255 -17.71 -6.20 -18.08
CA ILE A 255 -16.67 -5.81 -19.04
C ILE A 255 -16.92 -6.47 -20.40
N GLY A 256 -17.31 -7.75 -20.43
CA GLY A 256 -17.67 -8.51 -21.64
C GLY A 256 -18.75 -7.82 -22.46
N GLU A 257 -19.90 -7.53 -21.83
CA GLU A 257 -21.02 -6.82 -22.46
C GLU A 257 -20.58 -5.48 -23.07
N TYR A 258 -19.75 -4.72 -22.35
CA TYR A 258 -19.28 -3.40 -22.80
C TYR A 258 -18.23 -3.45 -23.91
N ILE A 259 -17.48 -4.55 -24.01
CA ILE A 259 -16.53 -4.76 -25.11
C ILE A 259 -17.15 -5.58 -26.25
N GLY A 260 -18.44 -5.93 -26.19
CA GLY A 260 -19.13 -6.71 -27.22
C GLY A 260 -18.58 -8.13 -27.33
N MET A 261 -18.34 -8.77 -26.18
CA MET A 261 -18.01 -10.19 -26.05
C MET A 261 -19.07 -10.87 -25.19
#